data_AF-A0A1C6I6Z6-F1
#
_entry.id   AF-A0A1C6I6Z6-F1
#
_cell.length_a   1.000
_cell.length_b   1.000
_cell.length_c   1.000
_cell.angle_alpha   90.00
_cell.angle_beta   90.00
_cell.angle_gamma   90.00
#
_symmetry.space_group_name_H-M   'P 1'
#
loop_
_entity.id
_entity.type
_entity.pdbx_description
1 polymer ?
#
loop_
_entity_poly.entity_id
_entity_poly.type
_entity_poly.pdbx_seq_one_letter_code
_entity_poly.pdbx_strand_id
1 'polypeptide(L)' 'MMDRKRLEYLRQVERHADETGWVAPLTQEDKDHFAYLRKVFKRYNIAPSKATPTEYDFVVRVAESEFYSR' A
#
# COMPACT_ATOMS: atom_id res chain seq x y z
N MET A 1 -0.71 10.21 22.20
CA MET A 1 -1.34 10.78 20.99
C MET A 1 -0.27 11.54 20.22
N MET A 2 -0.27 11.50 18.88
CA MET A 2 0.68 12.30 18.09
C MET A 2 0.39 13.80 18.28
N ASP A 3 1.45 14.59 18.46
CA ASP A 3 1.36 16.04 18.60
C ASP A 3 0.84 16.68 17.29
N ARG A 4 -0.06 17.65 17.41
CA ARG A 4 -0.73 18.28 16.25
C ARG A 4 0.26 19.04 15.36
N LYS A 5 1.26 19.70 15.96
CA LYS A 5 2.31 20.41 15.19
C LYS A 5 3.17 19.41 14.44
N ARG A 6 3.47 18.26 15.04
CA ARG A 6 4.18 17.17 14.38
C ARG A 6 3.42 16.62 13.18
N LEU A 7 2.10 16.47 13.27
CA LEU A 7 1.27 16.02 12.14
C LEU A 7 1.26 17.04 11.00
N GLU A 8 1.12 18.33 11.30
CA GLU A 8 1.16 19.40 10.29
C GLU A 8 2.51 19.46 9.58
N TYR A 9 3.61 19.35 10.32
CA TYR A 9 4.96 19.27 9.75
C TYR A 9 5.10 18.09 8.76
N LEU A 10 4.65 16.89 9.16
CA LEU A 10 4.76 15.71 8.30
C LEU A 10 3.94 15.86 7.00
N ARG A 11 2.74 16.43 7.08
CA ARG A 11 1.92 16.71 5.89
C ARG A 11 2.58 17.70 4.94
N GLN A 12 3.31 18.67 5.47
CA GLN A 12 4.06 19.62 4.64
C GLN A 12 5.22 18.95 3.92
N VAL A 13 5.94 18.03 4.60
CA VAL A 13 7.00 17.22 3.99
C VAL A 13 6.45 16.33 2.88
N GLU A 14 5.33 15.65 3.11
CA GLU A 14 4.67 14.81 2.09
C GLU A 14 4.30 15.61 0.84
N ARG A 15 3.71 16.81 1.00
CA ARG A 15 3.38 17.68 -0.15
C ARG A 15 4.62 18.14 -0.90
N HIS A 16 5.67 18.54 -0.19
CA HIS A 16 6.90 18.98 -0.84
C HIS A 16 7.57 17.83 -1.60
N ALA A 17 7.54 16.61 -1.05
CA ALA A 17 8.07 15.42 -1.71
C ALA A 17 7.27 15.04 -2.96
N ASP A 18 5.94 15.24 -2.95
CA ASP A 18 5.06 15.09 -4.11
C ASP A 18 5.38 16.12 -5.21
N GLU A 19 5.41 17.41 -4.86
CA GLU A 19 5.74 18.51 -5.79
C GLU A 19 7.12 18.34 -6.45
N THR A 20 8.08 17.77 -5.73
CA THR A 20 9.45 17.54 -6.22
C THR A 20 9.62 16.17 -6.89
N GLY A 21 8.56 15.34 -6.93
CA GLY A 21 8.55 14.01 -7.55
C GLY A 21 9.35 12.95 -6.79
N TRP A 22 9.76 13.21 -5.54
CA TRP A 22 10.47 12.25 -4.69
C TRP A 22 9.57 11.16 -4.15
N VAL A 23 8.27 11.45 -3.96
CA VAL A 23 7.27 10.51 -3.46
C VAL A 23 6.00 10.69 -4.26
N ALA A 24 5.44 9.60 -4.78
CA ALA A 24 4.08 9.62 -5.31
C ALA A 24 3.08 9.50 -4.14
N PRO A 25 2.11 10.41 -4.01
CA PRO A 25 1.10 10.32 -2.96
C PRO A 25 0.23 9.09 -3.20
N LEU A 26 -0.06 8.32 -2.15
CA LEU A 26 -1.03 7.23 -2.24
C LEU A 26 -2.42 7.82 -2.58
N THR A 27 -2.89 7.50 -3.78
CA THR A 27 -4.26 7.75 -4.19
C THR A 27 -5.24 6.93 -3.35
N GLN A 28 -6.54 7.20 -3.49
CA GLN A 28 -7.54 6.36 -2.83
C GLN A 28 -7.52 4.92 -3.38
N GLU A 29 -7.31 4.78 -4.69
CA GLU A 29 -7.20 3.49 -5.37
C GLU A 29 -6.02 2.67 -4.83
N ASP A 30 -4.85 3.29 -4.62
CA ASP A 30 -3.69 2.61 -4.03
C ASP A 30 -4.01 2.05 -2.64
N LYS A 31 -4.72 2.84 -1.80
CA LYS A 31 -5.13 2.42 -0.45
C LYS A 31 -6.09 1.24 -0.52
N ASP A 32 -7.05 1.29 -1.45
CA ASP A 32 -8.02 0.23 -1.65
C ASP A 32 -7.36 -1.04 -2.19
N HIS A 33 -6.38 -0.89 -3.09
CA HIS A 33 -5.55 -1.97 -3.59
C HIS A 33 -4.74 -2.62 -2.46
N PHE A 34 -4.04 -1.85 -1.63
CA PHE A 34 -3.29 -2.40 -0.48
C PHE A 34 -4.20 -3.10 0.52
N ALA A 35 -5.40 -2.55 0.78
CA ALA A 35 -6.39 -3.19 1.61
C ALA A 35 -6.86 -4.53 1.00
N TYR A 36 -7.01 -4.59 -0.32
CA TYR A 36 -7.37 -5.80 -1.06
C TYR A 36 -6.24 -6.84 -1.04
N LEU A 37 -5.02 -6.45 -1.37
CA LEU A 37 -3.82 -7.29 -1.32
C LEU A 37 -3.68 -7.96 0.06
N ARG A 38 -3.89 -7.21 1.15
CA ARG A 38 -3.86 -7.76 2.51
C ARG A 38 -4.95 -8.81 2.75
N LYS A 39 -6.15 -8.66 2.15
CA LYS A 39 -7.21 -9.67 2.21
C LYS A 39 -6.81 -10.94 1.46
N VAL A 40 -6.14 -10.82 0.32
CA VAL A 40 -5.67 -11.97 -0.49
C VAL A 40 -4.59 -12.74 0.26
N PHE A 41 -3.60 -12.07 0.85
CA PHE A 41 -2.61 -12.71 1.74
C PHE A 41 -3.30 -13.52 2.85
N LYS A 42 -4.30 -12.93 3.52
CA LYS A 42 -5.08 -13.61 4.56
C LYS A 42 -5.86 -14.81 4.01
N ARG A 43 -6.45 -14.69 2.81
CA ARG A 43 -7.23 -15.75 2.15
C ARG A 43 -6.40 -17.01 1.89
N TYR A 44 -5.14 -16.84 1.48
CA TYR A 44 -4.22 -17.96 1.25
C TYR A 44 -3.38 -18.34 2.47
N ASN A 45 -3.60 -17.71 3.62
CA ASN A 45 -2.82 -17.92 4.85
C ASN A 45 -1.30 -17.70 4.66
N ILE A 46 -0.93 -16.73 3.80
CA ILE A 46 0.45 -16.36 3.53
C ILE A 46 0.78 -15.10 4.32
N ALA A 47 1.86 -15.12 5.09
CA ALA A 47 2.36 -13.95 5.78
C ALA A 47 3.33 -13.19 4.86
N PRO A 48 3.08 -11.91 4.49
CA PRO A 48 3.93 -11.17 3.57
C PRO A 48 5.41 -11.15 3.97
N SER A 49 5.71 -11.10 5.27
CA SER A 49 7.08 -11.07 5.80
C SER A 49 7.80 -12.43 5.80
N LYS A 50 7.07 -13.53 5.57
CA LYS A 50 7.62 -14.89 5.52
C LYS A 50 7.44 -15.56 4.16
N ALA A 51 6.76 -14.89 3.24
CA ALA A 51 6.47 -15.41 1.92
C ALA A 51 7.77 -15.61 1.14
N THR A 52 7.89 -16.76 0.48
CA THR A 52 8.88 -16.93 -0.59
C THR A 52 8.58 -15.94 -1.73
N PRO A 53 9.56 -15.58 -2.56
CA PRO A 53 9.32 -14.71 -3.72
C PRO A 53 8.19 -15.21 -4.61
N THR A 54 8.06 -16.53 -4.78
CA THR A 54 7.00 -17.17 -5.57
C THR A 54 5.62 -17.00 -4.94
N GLU A 55 5.48 -17.19 -3.62
CA GLU A 55 4.21 -16.99 -2.92
C GLU A 55 3.78 -15.52 -2.94
N TYR A 56 4.74 -14.61 -2.80
CA TYR A 56 4.48 -13.18 -2.86
C TYR A 56 3.99 -12.76 -4.26
N ASP A 57 4.72 -13.16 -5.31
CA ASP A 57 4.34 -12.89 -6.71
C ASP A 57 2.97 -13.51 -7.05
N PHE A 58 2.70 -14.73 -6.60
CA PHE A 58 1.39 -15.36 -6.75
C PHE A 58 0.28 -14.49 -6.13
N VAL A 59 0.43 -14.07 -4.88
CA VAL A 59 -0.57 -13.25 -4.18
C VAL A 59 -0.76 -11.89 -4.85
N VAL A 60 0.32 -11.25 -5.30
CA VAL A 60 0.26 -9.96 -6.01
C VAL A 60 -0.51 -10.11 -7.32
N ARG A 61 -0.16 -11.08 -8.16
CA ARG A 61 -0.85 -11.29 -9.45
C ARG A 61 -2.33 -11.60 -9.28
N VAL A 62 -2.68 -12.41 -8.27
CA VAL A 62 -4.09 -12.71 -7.96
C VAL A 62 -4.80 -11.44 -7.48
N ALA A 63 -4.17 -10.65 -6.60
CA ALA A 63 -4.75 -9.41 -6.11
C ALA A 63 -4.96 -8.39 -7.23
N GLU A 64 -3.97 -8.17 -8.08
CA GLU A 64 -4.05 -7.26 -9.24
C GLU A 64 -5.13 -7.72 -10.22
N SER A 65 -5.12 -8.99 -10.63
CA SER A 65 -6.10 -9.53 -11.56
C SER A 65 -7.52 -9.40 -11.03
N GLU A 66 -7.77 -9.75 -9.76
CA GLU A 66 -9.10 -9.65 -9.17
C GLU A 66 -9.52 -8.23 -8.80
N PHE A 67 -8.58 -7.31 -8.56
CA PHE A 67 -8.89 -5.93 -8.19
C PHE A 67 -9.24 -5.10 -9.42
N TYR A 68 -8.44 -5.21 -10.49
CA TYR A 68 -8.62 -4.40 -11.71
C TYR A 68 -9.63 -4.99 -12.70
N SER A 69 -10.08 -6.25 -12.51
CA SER A 69 -11.14 -6.85 -13.32
C SER A 69 -12.55 -6.63 -12.75
N ARG A 70 -12.69 -5.79 -11.72
CA ARG A 70 -13.98 -5.39 -11.11
C ARG A 70 -14.53 -4.15 -11.79
#